data_AF-A0A447MXZ1-F1
#
_entry.id   AF-A0A447MXZ1-F1
#
_cell.length_a   1.000
_cell.length_b   1.000
_cell.length_c   1.000
_cell.angle_alpha   90.00
_cell.angle_beta   90.00
_cell.angle_gamma   90.00
#
_symmetry.space_group_name_H-M   'P 1'
#
loop_
_entity.id
_entity.type
_entity.pdbx_description
1 polymer ?
#
loop_
_entity_poly.entity_id
_entity_poly.type
_entity_poly.pdbx_seq_one_letter_code
_entity_poly.pdbx_strand_id
1 'polypeptide(L)'
;MEDAQRLPLSKLVLTGERHYTRNDDIRQAILALGAPGTFMTQDVNIIQSQIERLPWIKQASVRKQWPDELKIHLVEYVPIARWNDQHMVDAEGNTFSVPSDRIGKQVFTHVVWPGRQRE
;
A
#
# COMPACT_ATOMS: atom_id res chain seq x y z
N MET A 1 -13.55 10.81 -26.59
CA MET A 1 -13.43 10.21 -25.25
C MET A 1 -12.22 9.28 -25.26
N GLU A 2 -10.99 9.79 -25.48
CA GLU A 2 -9.80 8.91 -25.69
C GLU A 2 -8.49 9.52 -25.14
N ASP A 3 -8.55 10.45 -24.19
CA ASP A 3 -7.36 11.21 -23.75
C ASP A 3 -6.76 10.74 -22.41
N ALA A 4 -7.34 9.72 -21.76
CA ALA A 4 -6.81 9.17 -20.51
C ALA A 4 -5.63 8.19 -20.71
N GLN A 5 -5.29 7.84 -21.96
CA GLN A 5 -4.32 6.78 -22.28
C GLN A 5 -2.95 7.27 -22.76
N ARG A 6 -2.71 8.58 -22.88
CA ARG A 6 -1.40 9.15 -23.25
C ARG A 6 -0.80 9.94 -22.10
N LEU A 7 -0.56 9.26 -20.99
CA LEU A 7 0.32 9.75 -19.93
C LEU A 7 1.72 10.00 -20.54
N PRO A 8 2.37 11.15 -20.35
CA PRO A 8 3.83 11.15 -20.39
C PRO A 8 4.28 10.12 -19.35
N LEU A 9 5.16 9.20 -19.74
CA LEU A 9 5.65 8.11 -18.90
C LEU A 9 6.50 8.70 -17.76
N SER A 10 5.89 9.38 -16.79
CA SER A 10 6.55 9.66 -15.52
C SER A 10 6.91 8.31 -14.91
N LYS A 11 8.20 8.04 -14.86
CA LYS A 11 8.71 6.73 -14.44
C LYS A 11 8.35 6.52 -12.98
N LEU A 12 7.39 5.63 -12.74
CA LEU A 12 6.99 5.23 -11.40
C LEU A 12 7.96 4.16 -10.89
N VAL A 13 8.85 4.54 -9.99
CA VAL A 13 9.82 3.62 -9.40
C VAL A 13 9.32 3.20 -8.02
N LEU A 14 8.76 2.00 -7.96
CA LEU A 14 8.28 1.40 -6.72
C LEU A 14 9.40 0.58 -6.07
N THR A 15 9.73 0.94 -4.83
CA THR A 15 10.80 0.34 -4.03
C THR A 15 10.23 -0.18 -2.70
N GLY A 16 10.86 -1.20 -2.13
CA GLY A 16 10.41 -1.87 -0.90
C GLY A 16 9.96 -3.31 -1.14
N GLU A 17 9.91 -4.10 -0.07
CA GLU A 17 9.36 -5.45 -0.07
C GLU A 17 7.84 -5.38 -0.25
N ARG A 18 7.37 -5.91 -1.38
CA ARG A 18 5.96 -5.90 -1.78
C ARG A 18 5.52 -7.33 -2.03
N HIS A 19 4.75 -7.88 -1.10
CA HIS A 19 4.01 -9.12 -1.24
C HIS A 19 2.58 -8.87 -1.71
N TYR A 20 1.93 -7.80 -1.25
CA TYR A 20 0.50 -7.58 -1.51
C TYR A 20 0.23 -6.41 -2.47
N THR A 21 1.08 -5.39 -2.49
CA THR A 21 0.86 -4.15 -3.25
C THR A 21 1.37 -4.29 -4.68
N ARG A 22 0.44 -4.20 -5.65
CA ARG A 22 0.78 -4.19 -7.07
C ARG A 22 0.97 -2.76 -7.57
N ASN A 23 1.67 -2.62 -8.69
CA ASN A 23 1.81 -1.32 -9.37
C ASN A 23 0.45 -0.72 -9.75
N ASP A 24 -0.54 -1.57 -10.05
CA ASP A 24 -1.89 -1.14 -10.43
C ASP A 24 -2.63 -0.45 -9.27
N ASP A 25 -2.52 -0.97 -8.04
CA ASP A 25 -3.11 -0.34 -6.84
C ASP A 25 -2.61 1.07 -6.63
N ILE A 26 -1.30 1.25 -6.72
CA ILE A 26 -0.67 2.56 -6.55
C ILE A 26 -1.08 3.49 -7.68
N ARG A 27 -1.13 2.99 -8.91
CA ARG A 27 -1.60 3.75 -10.06
C ARG A 27 -3.06 4.18 -9.89
N GLN A 28 -3.95 3.28 -9.48
CA GLN A 28 -5.36 3.54 -9.20
C GLN A 28 -5.52 4.57 -8.06
N ALA A 29 -4.78 4.40 -6.97
CA ALA A 29 -4.77 5.33 -5.84
C ALA A 29 -4.37 6.75 -6.30
N ILE A 30 -3.35 6.85 -7.13
CA ILE A 30 -2.88 8.11 -7.69
C ILE A 30 -3.92 8.70 -8.68
N LEU A 31 -4.51 7.88 -9.55
CA LEU A 31 -5.58 8.30 -10.47
C LEU A 31 -6.85 8.76 -9.75
N ALA A 32 -7.14 8.19 -8.57
CA ALA A 32 -8.28 8.59 -7.75
C ALA A 32 -8.12 10.00 -7.13
N LEU A 33 -6.88 10.51 -7.02
CA LEU A 33 -6.60 11.85 -6.52
C LEU A 33 -6.79 12.95 -7.56
N GLY A 34 -6.67 12.62 -8.84
CA GLY A 34 -6.81 13.61 -9.90
C GLY A 34 -6.32 13.13 -11.26
N ALA A 35 -6.50 14.01 -12.25
CA ALA A 35 -6.22 13.69 -13.64
C ALA A 35 -4.72 13.37 -13.87
N PRO A 36 -4.43 12.46 -14.81
CA PRO A 36 -3.10 11.93 -15.10
C PRO A 36 -1.99 12.94 -15.45
N GLY A 37 -2.34 14.19 -15.78
CA GLY A 37 -1.39 15.26 -16.11
C GLY A 37 -0.95 16.13 -14.93
N THR A 38 -1.59 16.00 -13.76
CA THR A 38 -1.34 16.87 -12.60
C THR A 38 -0.37 16.24 -11.61
N PHE A 39 0.18 15.04 -11.82
CA PHE A 39 1.01 14.38 -10.79
C PHE A 39 2.29 15.16 -10.39
N MET A 40 2.88 15.92 -11.32
CA MET A 40 3.99 16.82 -10.99
C MET A 40 3.56 18.02 -10.14
N THR A 41 2.32 18.49 -10.29
CA THR A 41 1.76 19.61 -9.52
C THR A 41 0.97 19.14 -8.29
N GLN A 42 0.61 17.86 -8.20
CA GLN A 42 -0.02 17.24 -7.03
C GLN A 42 0.98 17.08 -5.88
N ASP A 43 0.55 17.36 -4.67
CA ASP A 43 1.38 17.18 -3.48
C ASP A 43 1.75 15.71 -3.24
N VAL A 44 3.04 15.45 -3.02
CA VAL A 44 3.52 14.11 -2.65
C VAL A 44 2.92 13.61 -1.35
N ASN A 45 2.56 14.53 -0.44
CA ASN A 45 1.86 14.22 0.80
C ASN A 45 0.47 13.63 0.54
N ILE A 46 -0.27 14.16 -0.44
CA ILE A 46 -1.60 13.64 -0.77
C ILE A 46 -1.47 12.23 -1.36
N ILE A 47 -0.51 12.03 -2.26
CA ILE A 47 -0.21 10.71 -2.83
C ILE A 47 0.18 9.73 -1.72
N GLN A 48 1.07 10.16 -0.82
CA GLN A 48 1.50 9.36 0.32
C GLN A 48 0.31 8.96 1.19
N SER A 49 -0.51 9.92 1.64
CA SER A 49 -1.70 9.64 2.46
C SER A 49 -2.70 8.73 1.75
N GLN A 50 -2.84 8.83 0.43
CA GLN A 50 -3.73 7.95 -0.33
C GLN A 50 -3.21 6.52 -0.42
N ILE A 51 -1.90 6.34 -0.47
CA ILE A 51 -1.29 5.01 -0.44
C ILE A 51 -1.33 4.44 0.98
N GLU A 52 -1.12 5.26 2.01
CA GLU A 52 -1.23 4.88 3.42
C GLU A 52 -2.66 4.55 3.86
N ARG A 53 -3.67 4.95 3.07
CA ARG A 53 -5.05 4.49 3.26
C ARG A 53 -5.23 2.99 3.03
N LEU A 54 -4.28 2.33 2.37
CA LEU A 54 -4.31 0.89 2.18
C LEU A 54 -4.02 0.20 3.52
N PRO A 55 -4.93 -0.65 4.05
CA PRO A 55 -4.80 -1.17 5.40
C PRO A 55 -3.59 -2.10 5.61
N TRP A 56 -3.00 -2.64 4.55
CA TRP A 56 -1.80 -3.48 4.60
C TRP A 56 -0.49 -2.71 4.45
N ILE A 57 -0.54 -1.40 4.23
CA ILE A 57 0.64 -0.56 4.13
C ILE A 57 0.95 0.03 5.51
N LYS A 58 2.14 -0.29 6.01
CA LYS A 58 2.65 0.24 7.27
C LYS A 58 3.16 1.66 7.11
N GLN A 59 3.87 1.91 6.02
CA GLN A 59 4.42 3.23 5.73
C GLN A 59 4.60 3.40 4.23
N ALA A 60 4.19 4.55 3.71
CA ALA A 60 4.53 4.96 2.35
C ALA A 60 5.45 6.17 2.40
N SER A 61 6.36 6.29 1.46
CA SER A 61 7.23 7.45 1.29
C SER A 61 7.31 7.79 -0.18
N VAL A 62 6.76 8.95 -0.54
CA VAL A 62 6.68 9.40 -1.92
C VAL A 62 7.66 10.54 -2.11
N ARG A 63 8.54 10.42 -3.11
CA ARG A 63 9.53 11.44 -3.45
C ARG A 63 9.53 11.68 -4.95
N LYS A 64 9.46 12.95 -5.35
CA LYS A 64 9.66 13.37 -6.73
C LYS A 64 11.17 13.46 -6.99
N GLN A 65 11.62 12.75 -8.01
CA GLN A 65 12.98 12.83 -8.52
C GLN A 65 12.90 13.49 -9.91
N TRP A 66 13.49 14.67 -10.02
CA TRP A 66 13.66 15.33 -11.31
C TRP A 66 14.56 14.47 -12.22
N PRO A 67 14.35 14.37 -13.56
CA PRO A 67 13.42 15.16 -14.40
C PRO A 67 11.95 14.71 -14.46
N ASP A 68 11.64 13.41 -14.38
CA ASP A 68 10.27 12.90 -14.56
C ASP A 68 10.03 11.57 -13.79
N GLU A 69 10.73 11.37 -12.68
CA GLU A 69 10.66 10.13 -11.88
C GLU A 69 9.90 10.34 -10.57
N LEU A 70 8.97 9.44 -10.26
CA LEU A 70 8.33 9.39 -8.95
C LEU A 70 8.79 8.13 -8.23
N LYS A 71 9.62 8.32 -7.20
CA LYS A 71 10.13 7.24 -6.38
C LYS A 71 9.23 7.04 -5.19
N ILE A 72 8.61 5.88 -5.12
CA ILE A 72 7.69 5.51 -4.06
C ILE A 72 8.33 4.35 -3.31
N HIS A 73 8.60 4.55 -2.03
CA HIS A 73 9.07 3.53 -1.13
C HIS A 73 7.91 3.07 -0.25
N LEU A 74 7.63 1.78 -0.25
CA LEU A 74 6.49 1.17 0.42
C LEU A 74 7.00 0.15 1.41
N VAL A 75 6.46 0.22 2.63
CA VAL A 75 6.67 -0.77 3.67
C VAL A 75 5.31 -1.38 3.97
N GLU A 76 5.15 -2.66 3.68
CA GLU A 76 3.95 -3.42 4.01
C GLU A 76 4.06 -4.00 5.43
N TYR A 77 2.90 -4.28 6.04
CA TYR A 77 2.88 -5.08 7.24
C TYR A 77 3.23 -6.54 6.93
N VAL A 78 4.01 -7.16 7.80
CA VAL A 78 4.41 -8.56 7.66
C VAL A 78 3.57 -9.38 8.65
N PRO A 79 2.58 -10.13 8.16
CA PRO A 79 1.72 -10.88 9.06
C PRO A 79 2.52 -12.02 9.69
N ILE A 80 2.66 -11.99 11.02
CA ILE A 80 3.23 -13.11 11.76
C ILE A 80 2.17 -14.15 12.12
N ALA A 81 0.92 -13.71 12.21
CA ALA A 81 -0.21 -14.59 12.50
C ALA A 81 -1.52 -14.02 12.00
N ARG A 82 -2.52 -14.90 11.89
CA ARG A 82 -3.87 -14.56 11.45
C ARG A 82 -4.78 -14.39 12.66
N TRP A 83 -5.44 -13.23 12.75
CA TRP A 83 -6.42 -12.89 13.77
C TRP A 83 -7.84 -13.09 13.19
N ASN A 84 -8.55 -14.12 13.64
CA ASN A 84 -9.98 -14.33 13.36
C ASN A 84 -10.36 -14.37 11.86
N ASP A 85 -9.49 -14.97 11.03
CA ASP A 85 -9.62 -15.19 9.59
C ASP A 85 -9.58 -13.95 8.66
N GLN A 86 -10.07 -12.78 9.09
CA GLN A 86 -10.13 -11.57 8.26
C GLN A 86 -9.10 -10.50 8.62
N HIS A 87 -8.50 -10.62 9.80
CA HIS A 87 -7.46 -9.71 10.27
C HIS A 87 -6.15 -10.47 10.41
N MET A 88 -5.06 -9.74 10.31
CA MET A 88 -3.71 -10.25 10.48
C MET A 88 -3.02 -9.38 11.52
N VAL A 89 -2.10 -9.98 12.26
CA VAL A 89 -1.32 -9.28 13.27
C VAL A 89 0.16 -9.33 12.89
N ASP A 90 0.80 -8.17 12.95
CA ASP A 90 2.24 -7.99 12.75
C ASP A 90 3.01 -8.33 14.05
N ALA A 91 4.33 -8.48 13.95
CA ALA A 91 5.22 -8.73 15.08
C ALA A 91 5.08 -7.70 16.21
N GLU A 92 4.73 -6.46 15.87
CA GLU A 92 4.49 -5.38 16.85
C GLU A 92 3.11 -5.44 17.52
N GLY A 93 2.25 -6.39 17.14
CA GLY A 93 0.87 -6.48 17.66
C GLY A 93 -0.11 -5.55 16.93
N ASN A 94 0.30 -4.94 15.82
CA ASN A 94 -0.58 -4.15 14.97
C ASN A 94 -1.53 -5.05 14.19
N THR A 95 -2.83 -4.82 14.31
CA THR A 95 -3.85 -5.55 13.55
C THR A 95 -4.16 -4.83 12.25
N PHE A 96 -4.05 -5.52 11.13
CA PHE A 96 -4.35 -4.99 9.80
C PHE A 96 -5.19 -5.98 8.98
N SER A 97 -5.83 -5.50 7.91
CA SER A 97 -6.63 -6.32 7.02
C SER A 97 -6.00 -6.33 5.63
N VAL A 98 -5.90 -7.53 5.05
CA VAL A 98 -5.47 -7.73 3.67
C VAL A 98 -6.64 -8.37 2.93
N PRO A 99 -6.99 -7.93 1.70
CA PRO A 99 -8.04 -8.58 0.94
C PRO A 99 -7.70 -10.06 0.71
N SER A 100 -8.68 -10.93 0.94
CA SER A 100 -8.53 -12.40 0.91
C SER A 100 -7.98 -12.93 -0.43
N ASP A 101 -8.21 -12.20 -1.52
CA ASP A 101 -7.65 -12.45 -2.85
C ASP A 101 -6.11 -12.44 -2.87
N ARG A 102 -5.49 -11.64 -1.98
CA ARG A 102 -4.03 -11.48 -1.89
C ARG A 102 -3.40 -12.31 -0.78
N ILE A 103 -4.20 -12.78 0.19
CA ILE A 103 -3.80 -13.79 1.19
C ILE A 103 -3.80 -15.16 0.51
N GLY A 104 -3.03 -15.33 -0.56
CA GLY A 104 -3.05 -16.54 -1.37
C GLY A 104 -2.55 -17.72 -0.56
N LYS A 105 -3.44 -18.64 -0.14
CA LYS A 105 -3.17 -19.98 0.45
C LYS A 105 -1.98 -20.08 1.43
N GLN A 106 -1.55 -18.99 2.04
CA GLN A 106 -0.42 -19.02 2.93
C GLN A 106 -0.93 -19.60 4.25
N VAL A 107 -0.41 -20.77 4.60
CA VAL A 107 -0.83 -21.57 5.74
C VAL A 107 -0.31 -20.87 7.00
N PHE A 108 -1.00 -19.83 7.43
CA PHE A 108 -0.68 -19.16 8.68
C PHE A 108 -1.11 -20.07 9.83
N THR A 109 -0.18 -20.37 10.75
CA THR A 109 -0.55 -20.95 12.04
C THR A 109 -1.54 -19.99 12.72
N HIS A 110 -2.73 -20.50 13.02
CA HIS A 110 -3.76 -19.77 13.74
C HIS A 110 -3.23 -19.48 15.15
N VAL A 111 -2.98 -18.20 15.48
CA VAL A 111 -2.61 -17.80 16.84
C VAL A 111 -3.82 -17.16 17.50
N VAL A 112 -4.34 -17.81 18.53
CA VAL A 112 -5.26 -17.16 19.48
C VAL A 112 -4.38 -16.50 20.53
N TRP A 113 -4.34 -15.16 20.54
CA TRP A 113 -3.80 -14.44 21.69
C TRP A 113 -4.82 -14.56 22.84
N PRO A 114 -4.47 -15.16 24.00
CA PRO A 114 -5.32 -15.08 25.18
C PRO A 114 -5.38 -13.60 25.59
N GLY A 115 -6.61 -13.11 25.80
CA GLY A 115 -6.90 -11.71 26.04
C GLY A 115 -5.94 -11.06 27.01
N ARG A 116 -5.51 -9.84 26.65
CA ARG A 116 -4.90 -8.88 27.57
C ARG A 116 -5.90 -8.62 28.71
N GLN A 117 -5.77 -9.37 29.78
CA GLN A 117 -6.38 -9.03 31.06
C GLN A 117 -5.64 -7.78 31.54
N ARG A 118 -6.23 -6.61 31.27
CA ARG A 118 -5.87 -5.39 32.00
C ARG A 118 -6.50 -5.51 33.39
N GLU A 119 -5.61 -5.64 34.36
CA GLU A 119 -5.80 -5.27 35.76
C GLU A 119 -6.44 -3.88 35.94
#